data_AF-A0A2D7C625-F1
#
_entry.id   AF-A0A2D7C625-F1
#
_cell.length_a   1.000
_cell.length_b   1.000
_cell.length_c   1.000
_cell.angle_alpha   90.00
_cell.angle_beta   90.00
_cell.angle_gamma   90.00
#
_symmetry.space_group_name_H-M   'P 1'
#
loop_
_entity.id
_entity.type
_entity.pdbx_description
1 polymer ?
#
loop_
_entity_poly.entity_id
_entity_poly.type
_entity_poly.pdbx_seq_one_letter_code
_entity_poly.pdbx_strand_id
1 'polypeptide(L)'
;MIRCTFSDALKIKEDAITRNVVVNFEHGFRVNIDVHIAQTEENKIGWRINMHGNSEVIKAAKKELFEHTVHYLEKRLRKTLNTISFEDIILLTQAKPIKSVSRND
;
A
#
# COMPACT_ATOMS: atom_id res chain seq x y z
N MET A 1 -9.44 -16.81 8.53
CA MET A 1 -8.91 -15.43 8.67
C MET A 1 -7.47 -15.44 8.15
N ILE A 2 -7.22 -14.86 6.98
CA ILE A 2 -5.87 -14.80 6.41
C ILE A 2 -5.11 -13.73 7.18
N ARG A 3 -3.99 -14.12 7.83
CA ARG A 3 -3.09 -13.17 8.49
C ARG A 3 -2.21 -12.51 7.44
N CYS A 4 -2.61 -11.33 6.97
CA CYS A 4 -1.71 -10.48 6.21
C CYS A 4 -0.78 -9.71 7.15
N THR A 5 0.52 -9.81 6.93
CA THR A 5 1.53 -8.95 7.54
C THR A 5 2.13 -8.10 6.43
N PHE A 6 1.97 -6.78 6.47
CA PHE A 6 2.79 -5.88 5.64
C PHE A 6 4.14 -5.75 6.32
N SER A 7 5.23 -6.05 5.60
CA SER A 7 6.56 -5.85 6.16
C SER A 7 6.88 -4.36 6.20
N ASP A 8 7.75 -4.01 7.14
CA ASP A 8 7.88 -2.66 7.68
C ASP A 8 8.51 -1.61 6.75
N ALA A 9 8.99 -1.99 5.56
CA ALA A 9 9.71 -1.08 4.68
C ALA A 9 8.92 -0.83 3.39
N LEU A 10 8.09 0.23 3.42
CA LEU A 10 7.62 0.81 2.16
C LEU A 10 8.84 1.33 1.39
N LYS A 11 8.95 0.95 0.11
CA LYS A 11 10.06 1.37 -0.74
C LYS A 11 9.59 2.39 -1.75
N ILE A 12 10.22 3.56 -1.75
CA ILE A 12 10.04 4.52 -2.84
C ILE A 12 10.82 4.02 -4.05
N LYS A 13 10.17 3.99 -5.21
CA LYS A 13 10.79 3.86 -6.52
C LYS A 13 10.33 5.02 -7.39
N GLU A 14 11.24 5.56 -8.18
CA GLU A 14 10.88 6.46 -9.26
C GLU A 14 10.73 5.62 -10.53
N ASP A 15 9.58 5.73 -11.18
CA ASP A 15 9.38 5.13 -12.50
C ASP A 15 10.24 5.90 -13.51
N ALA A 16 11.26 5.23 -14.07
CA ALA A 16 12.27 5.87 -14.91
C ALA A 16 11.70 6.50 -16.20
N ILE A 17 10.49 6.09 -16.62
CA ILE A 17 9.86 6.54 -17.86
C ILE A 17 8.97 7.75 -17.59
N THR A 18 8.16 7.67 -16.54
CA THR A 18 7.15 8.69 -16.23
C THR A 18 7.61 9.69 -15.17
N ARG A 19 8.75 9.45 -14.51
CA ARG A 19 9.23 10.15 -13.31
C ARG A 19 8.22 10.18 -12.16
N ASN A 20 7.23 9.28 -12.20
CA ASN A 20 6.25 9.17 -11.14
C ASN A 20 6.88 8.47 -9.94
N VAL A 21 6.67 9.04 -8.77
CA VAL A 21 7.03 8.40 -7.51
C VAL A 21 6.01 7.32 -7.21
N VAL A 22 6.50 6.11 -6.97
CA VAL A 22 5.72 4.92 -6.68
C VAL A 22 6.18 4.36 -5.34
N VAL A 23 5.23 4.11 -4.44
CA VAL A 23 5.50 3.52 -3.13
C VAL A 23 5.12 2.04 -3.16
N ASN A 24 6.11 1.17 -3.14
CA ASN A 24 5.92 -0.28 -3.13
C ASN A 24 5.61 -0.78 -1.71
N PHE A 25 4.60 -1.64 -1.63
CA PHE A 25 4.21 -2.35 -0.43
C PHE A 25 4.77 -3.77 -0.47
N GLU A 26 5.66 -4.09 0.46
CA GLU A 26 6.02 -5.47 0.73
C GLU A 26 4.96 -6.10 1.64
N HIS A 27 4.29 -7.15 1.15
CA HIS A 27 3.24 -7.86 1.89
C HIS A 27 3.54 -9.34 2.03
N GLY A 28 3.07 -9.94 3.13
CA GLY A 28 3.26 -11.35 3.47
C GLY A 28 2.24 -12.29 2.86
N PHE A 29 1.41 -11.85 1.91
CA PHE A 29 0.51 -12.77 1.20
C PHE A 29 1.32 -13.82 0.44
N ARG A 30 0.84 -15.07 0.44
CA ARG A 30 1.42 -16.18 -0.35
C ARG A 30 1.03 -16.09 -1.83
N VAL A 31 1.06 -14.89 -2.39
CA VAL A 31 0.74 -14.61 -3.80
C VAL A 31 1.82 -13.71 -4.38
N ASN A 32 2.17 -13.98 -5.64
CA ASN A 32 3.14 -13.17 -6.37
C ASN A 32 2.42 -11.96 -7.00
N ILE A 33 2.07 -10.99 -6.15
CA ILE A 33 1.48 -9.70 -6.53
C ILE A 33 2.35 -8.60 -5.95
N ASP A 34 2.74 -7.66 -6.80
CA ASP A 34 3.34 -6.40 -6.40
C ASP A 34 2.24 -5.37 -6.19
N VAL A 35 2.15 -4.80 -4.99
CA VAL A 35 1.22 -3.70 -4.69
C VAL A 35 2.01 -2.41 -4.61
N HIS A 36 1.55 -1.37 -5.30
CA HIS A 36 2.16 -0.07 -5.19
C HIS A 36 1.17 1.09 -5.22
N ILE A 37 1.54 2.21 -4.63
CA ILE A 37 0.76 3.43 -4.59
C ILE A 37 1.41 4.47 -5.48
N ALA A 38 0.64 5.04 -6.40
CA ALA A 38 1.08 6.12 -7.27
C ALA A 38 0.19 7.34 -7.07
N GLN A 39 0.78 8.52 -7.19
CA GLN A 39 0.03 9.77 -7.24
C GLN A 39 -0.89 9.78 -8.47
N THR A 40 -2.08 10.34 -8.34
CA THR A 40 -2.99 10.56 -9.48
C THR A 40 -3.85 11.79 -9.24
N GLU A 41 -4.15 12.51 -10.31
CA GLU A 41 -5.11 13.63 -10.30
C GLU A 41 -6.53 13.17 -10.69
N GLU A 42 -6.70 11.90 -11.06
CA GLU A 42 -7.96 11.36 -11.57
C GLU A 42 -9.01 11.16 -10.47
N ASN A 43 -8.62 11.20 -9.19
CA ASN A 43 -9.53 10.98 -8.07
C ASN A 43 -9.38 12.05 -6.97
N LYS A 44 -10.39 12.13 -6.08
CA LYS A 44 -10.44 13.14 -5.00
C LYS A 44 -9.39 12.93 -3.90
N ILE A 45 -8.78 11.75 -3.83
CA ILE A 45 -7.83 11.37 -2.77
C ILE A 45 -6.38 11.73 -3.19
N GLY A 46 -6.14 11.92 -4.49
CA GLY A 46 -4.84 12.34 -5.03
C GLY A 46 -3.84 11.18 -5.24
N TRP A 47 -4.26 9.93 -5.03
CA TRP A 47 -3.42 8.73 -5.20
C TRP A 47 -4.26 7.47 -5.42
N ARG A 48 -3.64 6.42 -5.98
CA ARG A 48 -4.29 5.13 -6.27
C ARG A 48 -3.38 3.94 -5.96
N ILE A 49 -4.00 2.82 -5.60
CA ILE A 49 -3.31 1.52 -5.41
C ILE A 49 -3.38 0.76 -6.73
N ASN A 50 -2.21 0.41 -7.28
CA ASN A 50 -2.09 -0.49 -8.42
C ASN A 50 -1.54 -1.84 -7.94
N MET A 51 -1.94 -2.90 -8.64
CA MET A 51 -1.51 -4.27 -8.37
C MET A 51 -0.98 -4.87 -9.67
N HIS A 52 0.21 -5.45 -9.61
CA HIS A 52 0.90 -6.07 -10.75
C HIS A 52 1.21 -7.53 -10.42
N GLY A 53 1.08 -8.42 -11.39
CA GLY A 53 1.18 -9.87 -11.16
C GLY A 53 0.23 -10.65 -12.06
N ASN A 54 0.04 -11.94 -11.76
CA ASN A 54 -0.87 -12.80 -12.51
C ASN A 54 -2.33 -12.31 -12.39
N SER A 55 -3.00 -12.10 -13.53
CA SER A 55 -4.35 -11.52 -13.59
C SER A 55 -5.40 -12.31 -12.80
N GLU A 56 -5.34 -13.65 -12.82
CA GLU A 56 -6.31 -14.50 -12.11
C GLU A 56 -6.13 -14.38 -10.60
N VAL A 57 -4.87 -14.38 -10.16
CA VAL A 57 -4.51 -14.22 -8.74
C VAL A 57 -4.88 -12.82 -8.24
N ILE A 58 -4.63 -11.78 -9.05
CA ILE A 58 -5.07 -10.42 -8.74
C ILE A 58 -6.58 -10.39 -8.59
N LYS A 59 -7.35 -10.92 -9.54
CA LYS A 59 -8.82 -10.91 -9.43
C LYS A 59 -9.32 -11.57 -8.15
N ALA A 60 -8.70 -12.67 -7.72
CA ALA A 60 -9.05 -13.37 -6.50
C ALA A 60 -8.68 -12.57 -5.22
N ALA A 61 -7.52 -11.91 -5.21
CA ALA A 61 -6.97 -11.26 -4.02
C ALA A 61 -7.19 -9.73 -3.97
N LYS A 62 -7.66 -9.10 -5.05
CA LYS A 62 -7.71 -7.64 -5.22
C LYS A 62 -8.44 -6.93 -4.10
N LYS A 63 -9.63 -7.41 -3.73
CA LYS A 63 -10.44 -6.79 -2.68
C LYS A 63 -9.72 -6.84 -1.33
N GLU A 64 -9.22 -8.03 -0.97
CA GLU A 64 -8.53 -8.26 0.29
C GLU A 64 -7.24 -7.42 0.37
N LEU A 65 -6.40 -7.45 -0.66
CA LEU A 65 -5.18 -6.64 -0.75
C LEU A 65 -5.46 -5.14 -0.63
N PHE A 66 -6.52 -4.66 -1.29
CA PHE A 66 -6.91 -3.25 -1.23
C PHE A 66 -7.32 -2.85 0.19
N GLU A 67 -8.25 -3.59 0.80
CA GLU A 67 -8.74 -3.32 2.17
C GLU A 67 -7.60 -3.38 3.20
N HIS A 68 -6.72 -4.38 3.06
CA HIS A 68 -5.55 -4.52 3.92
C HIS A 68 -4.55 -3.38 3.75
N THR A 69 -4.32 -2.90 2.53
CA THR A 69 -3.42 -1.77 2.25
C THR A 69 -4.00 -0.47 2.84
N VAL A 70 -5.29 -0.22 2.64
CA VAL A 70 -5.98 0.93 3.24
C VAL A 70 -5.92 0.88 4.76
N HIS A 71 -6.25 -0.26 5.38
CA HIS A 71 -6.22 -0.42 6.82
C HIS A 71 -4.81 -0.19 7.40
N TYR A 72 -3.76 -0.64 6.70
CA TYR A 72 -2.39 -0.38 7.09
C TYR A 72 -2.09 1.12 7.13
N LEU A 73 -2.46 1.85 6.07
CA LEU A 73 -2.25 3.30 5.99
C LEU A 73 -3.01 4.03 7.11
N GLU A 74 -4.29 3.73 7.29
CA GLU A 74 -5.11 4.38 8.32
C GLU A 74 -4.56 4.13 9.73
N LYS A 75 -4.09 2.90 10.01
CA LYS A 75 -3.53 2.55 11.32
C LYS A 75 -2.17 3.20 11.57
N ARG A 76 -1.32 3.31 10.54
CA ARG A 76 0.01 3.94 10.65
C ARG A 76 -0.07 5.46 10.76
N LEU A 77 -0.95 6.08 9.98
CA LEU A 77 -1.10 7.53 9.93
C LEU A 77 -2.11 8.07 10.94
N ARG A 78 -2.93 7.19 11.55
CA ARG A 78 -4.05 7.58 12.43
C ARG A 78 -4.99 8.58 11.75
N LYS A 79 -5.20 8.39 10.45
CA LYS A 79 -5.99 9.23 9.56
C LYS A 79 -6.98 8.35 8.81
N THR A 80 -8.12 8.89 8.42
CA THR A 80 -9.07 8.20 7.53
C THR A 80 -8.59 8.31 6.09
N LEU A 81 -8.92 7.32 5.25
CA LEU A 81 -8.50 7.26 3.84
C LEU A 81 -8.63 8.60 3.09
N ASN A 82 -9.75 9.31 3.26
CA ASN A 82 -10.03 10.57 2.58
C ASN A 82 -9.17 11.76 3.02
N THR A 83 -8.39 11.59 4.10
CA THR A 83 -7.52 12.62 4.68
C THR A 83 -6.03 12.28 4.55
N ILE A 84 -5.72 11.10 3.99
CA ILE A 84 -4.35 10.66 3.76
C ILE A 84 -3.88 11.27 2.45
N SER A 85 -2.88 12.13 2.51
CA SER A 85 -2.23 12.67 1.31
C SER A 85 -1.17 11.70 0.79
N PHE A 86 -0.74 11.86 -0.47
CA PHE A 86 0.37 11.08 -0.99
C PHE A 86 1.68 11.37 -0.24
N GLU A 87 1.88 12.60 0.24
CA GLU A 87 3.01 13.00 1.07
C GLU A 87 3.04 12.25 2.40
N ASP A 88 1.89 12.02 3.04
CA ASP A 88 1.80 11.20 4.26
C ASP A 88 2.34 9.78 4.00
N ILE A 89 2.03 9.21 2.84
CA ILE A 89 2.48 7.87 2.42
C ILE A 89 3.99 7.85 2.16
N ILE A 90 4.52 8.90 1.54
CA ILE A 90 5.98 9.08 1.36
C ILE A 90 6.68 9.14 2.72
N LEU A 91 6.14 9.90 3.68
CA LEU A 91 6.71 10.00 5.03
C LEU A 91 6.73 8.64 5.75
N LEU A 92 5.75 7.75 5.50
CA LEU A 92 5.78 6.39 6.05
C LEU A 92 6.97 5.57 5.55
N THR A 93 7.47 5.81 4.34
CA THR A 93 8.65 5.10 3.82
C THR A 93 9.94 5.50 4.53
N GLN A 94 9.96 6.70 5.13
CA GLN A 94 11.07 7.23 5.89
C GLN A 94 10.96 6.91 7.39
N ALA A 95 9.79 6.42 7.83
CA ALA A 95 9.54 6.04 9.21
C ALA A 95 10.29 4.76 9.57
N LYS A 96 10.87 4.71 10.78
CA LYS A 96 11.52 3.49 11.29
C LYS A 96 10.52 2.33 11.37
N PRO A 97 10.94 1.09 11.08
CA PRO A 97 10.08 -0.09 11.13
C PRO A 97 9.40 -0.22 12.51
N ILE A 98 8.08 -0.45 12.55
CA ILE A 98 7.34 -0.68 13.79
C ILE A 98 7.00 -2.16 13.85
N LYS A 99 7.70 -2.90 14.72
CA LYS A 99 7.51 -4.33 14.97
C LYS A 99 6.02 -4.70 15.10
N SER A 100 5.48 -5.25 14.02
CA SER A 100 4.18 -5.93 13.90
C SER A 100 2.93 -5.10 14.25
N VAL A 101 2.01 -5.04 13.29
CA VAL A 101 0.68 -4.47 13.45
C VAL A 101 -0.32 -5.62 13.57
N SER A 102 -0.48 -6.19 14.77
CA SER A 102 -1.54 -7.18 15.03
C SER A 102 -2.89 -6.48 15.23
N ARG A 103 -3.94 -7.06 14.65
CA ARG A 103 -5.35 -6.69 14.88
C ARG A 103 -5.73 -7.32 16.23
N ASN A 104 -5.96 -6.52 17.26
CA ASN A 104 -6.69 -7.00 18.43
C ASN A 104 -8.18 -6.86 18.11
N ASP A 105 -8.89 -7.95 18.36
CA ASP A 105 -10.35 -8.12 18.29
C ASP A 105 -11.08 -7.01 19.06
#